data_AF-A0A518FJQ1-F1
#
_entry.id   AF-A0A518FJQ1-F1
#
_cell.length_a   1.000
_cell.length_b   1.000
_cell.length_c   1.000
_cell.angle_alpha   90.00
_cell.angle_beta   90.00
_cell.angle_gamma   90.00
#
_symmetry.space_group_name_H-M   'P 1'
#
loop_
_entity.id
_entity.type
_entity.pdbx_description
1 polymer ?
#
loop_
_entity_poly.entity_id
_entity_poly.type
_entity_poly.pdbx_seq_one_letter_code
_entity_poly.pdbx_strand_id
1 'polypeptide(L)'
;MDESPADTPEPEAEDAQRTAAMEQIVESLRQGNKIQAIKDYRELTGSGLKESKEAIEALMQKYEIPMKSGCATLLLFALSSTLLFCLAWL
;
A
#
# COMPACT_ATOMS: atom_id res chain seq x y z
N MET A 1 -27.00 -13.98 -43.26
CA MET A 1 -25.58 -13.88 -42.88
C MET A 1 -25.26 -12.41 -42.78
N ASP A 2 -25.91 -11.76 -41.84
CA ASP A 2 -25.77 -10.33 -41.56
C ASP A 2 -25.75 -10.23 -40.04
N GLU A 3 -24.85 -9.39 -39.52
CA GLU A 3 -24.50 -9.18 -38.11
C GLU A 3 -23.82 -10.35 -37.36
N SER A 4 -22.50 -10.42 -37.53
CA SER A 4 -21.60 -10.78 -36.43
C SER A 4 -21.31 -9.49 -35.64
N PRO A 5 -21.79 -9.33 -34.40
CA PRO A 5 -21.51 -8.14 -33.62
C PRO A 5 -20.05 -8.19 -33.18
N ALA A 6 -19.19 -7.48 -33.90
CA ALA A 6 -17.86 -7.15 -33.44
C ALA A 6 -18.01 -6.13 -32.30
N ASP A 7 -18.26 -6.66 -31.10
CA ASP A 7 -18.04 -5.98 -29.83
C ASP A 7 -16.56 -5.59 -29.80
N THR A 8 -16.28 -4.38 -30.26
CA THR A 8 -14.98 -3.74 -30.09
C THR A 8 -15.08 -3.04 -28.75
N PRO A 9 -14.42 -3.53 -27.68
CA PRO A 9 -14.36 -2.74 -26.47
C PRO A 9 -13.59 -1.47 -26.81
N GLU A 10 -14.28 -0.34 -26.74
CA GLU A 10 -13.71 0.99 -26.83
C GLU A 10 -12.48 1.07 -25.92
N PRO A 11 -11.27 1.34 -26.44
CA PRO A 11 -10.02 1.31 -25.68
C PRO A 11 -9.90 2.46 -24.65
N GLU A 12 -10.93 3.29 -24.49
CA GLU A 12 -10.89 4.50 -23.66
C GLU A 12 -11.41 4.26 -22.22
N ALA A 13 -12.32 3.31 -22.02
CA ALA A 13 -12.94 3.10 -20.72
C ALA A 13 -12.09 2.24 -19.76
N GLU A 14 -11.40 1.21 -20.27
CA GLU A 14 -10.59 0.31 -19.42
C GLU A 14 -9.30 0.96 -18.91
N ASP A 15 -8.65 1.82 -19.70
CA ASP A 15 -7.37 2.43 -19.32
C ASP A 15 -7.55 3.48 -18.21
N ALA A 16 -8.66 4.24 -18.28
CA ALA A 16 -9.09 5.13 -17.21
C ALA A 16 -9.34 4.38 -15.88
N GLN A 17 -9.93 3.18 -15.95
CA GLN A 17 -10.19 2.34 -14.77
C GLN A 17 -8.89 1.84 -14.15
N ARG A 18 -7.91 1.40 -14.95
CA ARG A 18 -6.58 0.98 -14.44
C ARG A 18 -5.82 2.13 -13.79
N THR A 19 -5.93 3.33 -14.36
CA THR A 19 -5.30 4.54 -13.82
C THR A 19 -5.90 4.92 -12.47
N ALA A 20 -7.24 4.96 -12.38
CA ALA A 20 -7.95 5.24 -11.12
C ALA A 20 -7.63 4.19 -10.04
N ALA A 21 -7.52 2.93 -10.43
CA ALA A 21 -7.09 1.86 -9.53
C ALA A 21 -5.66 2.07 -9.00
N MET A 22 -4.70 2.50 -9.84
CA MET A 22 -3.36 2.84 -9.37
C MET A 22 -3.35 4.02 -8.40
N GLU A 23 -4.18 5.03 -8.62
CA GLU A 23 -4.33 6.14 -7.68
C GLU A 23 -4.86 5.67 -6.31
N GLN A 24 -5.84 4.76 -6.31
CA GLN A 24 -6.37 4.15 -5.08
C GLN A 24 -5.31 3.33 -4.33
N ILE A 25 -4.44 2.62 -5.06
CA ILE A 25 -3.30 1.90 -4.47
C ILE A 25 -2.37 2.88 -3.75
N VAL A 26 -2.00 3.99 -4.41
CA VAL A 26 -1.13 5.02 -3.80
C VAL A 26 -1.78 5.64 -2.57
N GLU A 27 -3.08 5.93 -2.62
CA GLU A 27 -3.82 6.47 -1.48
C GLU A 27 -3.88 5.47 -0.32
N SER A 28 -4.11 4.19 -0.61
CA SER A 28 -4.03 3.12 0.40
C SER A 28 -2.65 3.02 1.05
N LEU A 29 -1.58 3.23 0.28
CA LEU A 29 -0.23 3.29 0.83
C LEU A 29 -0.03 4.47 1.78
N ARG A 30 -0.56 5.66 1.44
CA ARG A 30 -0.51 6.85 2.32
C ARG A 30 -1.25 6.62 3.64
N GLN A 31 -2.33 5.86 3.60
CA GLN A 31 -3.10 5.47 4.79
C GLN A 31 -2.40 4.40 5.64
N GLY A 32 -1.33 3.78 5.13
CA GLY A 32 -0.60 2.69 5.79
C GLY A 32 -1.18 1.30 5.49
N ASN A 33 -2.14 1.19 4.58
CA ASN A 33 -2.82 -0.06 4.21
C ASN A 33 -2.03 -0.86 3.17
N LYS A 34 -0.76 -1.18 3.46
CA LYS A 34 0.15 -1.87 2.52
C LYS A 34 -0.38 -3.22 2.02
N ILE A 35 -1.03 -3.98 2.89
CA ILE A 35 -1.59 -5.31 2.54
C ILE A 35 -2.66 -5.16 1.45
N GLN A 36 -3.51 -4.13 1.56
CA GLN A 36 -4.58 -3.86 0.60
C GLN A 36 -3.98 -3.44 -0.74
N ALA A 37 -3.04 -2.49 -0.73
CA ALA A 37 -2.32 -2.05 -1.92
C ALA A 37 -1.64 -3.21 -2.68
N ILE A 38 -1.06 -4.18 -1.94
CA ILE A 38 -0.47 -5.39 -2.54
C ILE A 38 -1.53 -6.28 -3.17
N LYS A 39 -2.71 -6.44 -2.56
CA LYS A 39 -3.82 -7.23 -3.13
C LYS A 39 -4.34 -6.59 -4.40
N ASP A 40 -4.66 -5.30 -4.34
CA ASP A 40 -5.24 -4.56 -5.46
C ASP A 40 -4.28 -4.60 -6.66
N TYR A 41 -2.99 -4.31 -6.43
CA TYR A 41 -1.96 -4.40 -7.48
C TYR A 41 -1.93 -5.79 -8.12
N ARG A 42 -2.09 -6.84 -7.32
CA ARG A 42 -2.09 -8.23 -7.78
C ARG A 42 -3.29 -8.58 -8.64
N GLU A 43 -4.46 -8.06 -8.28
CA GLU A 43 -5.70 -8.26 -9.05
C GLU A 43 -5.65 -7.51 -10.38
N LEU A 44 -5.00 -6.34 -10.41
CA LEU A 44 -4.82 -5.53 -11.61
C LEU A 44 -3.77 -6.07 -12.59
N THR A 45 -2.63 -6.53 -12.09
CA THR A 45 -1.51 -6.96 -12.95
C THR A 45 -1.41 -8.48 -13.10
N GLY A 46 -2.09 -9.25 -12.26
CA GLY A 46 -1.94 -10.71 -12.18
C GLY A 46 -0.58 -11.16 -11.63
N SER A 47 0.22 -10.25 -11.06
CA SER A 47 1.59 -10.54 -10.60
C SER A 47 1.63 -11.50 -9.40
N GLY A 48 2.78 -12.11 -9.14
CA GLY A 48 2.98 -12.89 -7.94
C GLY A 48 2.93 -12.03 -6.66
N LEU A 49 2.73 -12.68 -5.50
CA LEU A 49 2.75 -11.98 -4.20
C LEU A 49 4.08 -11.26 -3.95
N LYS A 50 5.19 -11.91 -4.34
CA LYS A 50 6.54 -11.35 -4.22
C LYS A 50 6.72 -10.10 -5.09
N GLU A 51 6.40 -10.20 -6.37
CA GLU A 51 6.51 -9.08 -7.32
C GLU A 51 5.62 -7.91 -6.92
N SER A 52 4.40 -8.19 -6.47
CA SER A 52 3.47 -7.16 -6.03
C SER A 52 3.99 -6.42 -4.80
N LYS A 53 4.58 -7.17 -3.85
CA LYS A 53 5.21 -6.57 -2.69
C LYS A 53 6.40 -5.69 -3.10
N GLU A 54 7.27 -6.17 -3.98
CA GLU A 54 8.45 -5.42 -4.45
C GLU A 54 8.05 -4.15 -5.21
N ALA A 55 7.05 -4.23 -6.09
CA ALA A 55 6.52 -3.07 -6.81
C ALA A 55 5.95 -2.02 -5.85
N ILE A 56 5.14 -2.45 -4.89
CA ILE A 56 4.58 -1.57 -3.87
C ILE A 56 5.68 -0.95 -2.99
N GLU A 57 6.69 -1.72 -2.58
CA GLU A 57 7.82 -1.19 -1.80
C GLU A 57 8.62 -0.15 -2.58
N ALA A 58 8.87 -0.39 -3.88
CA ALA A 58 9.51 0.59 -4.75
C ALA A 58 8.67 1.87 -4.88
N LEU A 59 7.34 1.76 -4.99
CA LEU A 59 6.44 2.91 -5.01
C LEU A 59 6.50 3.68 -3.68
N MET A 60 6.47 2.98 -2.55
CA MET A 60 6.57 3.61 -1.23
C MET A 60 7.90 4.37 -1.07
N GLN A 61 9.00 3.80 -1.53
CA GLN A 61 10.31 4.45 -1.51
C GLN A 61 10.35 5.67 -2.44
N LYS A 62 9.76 5.56 -3.64
CA LYS A 62 9.70 6.64 -4.63
C LYS A 62 8.86 7.82 -4.16
N TYR A 63 7.76 7.56 -3.46
CA TYR A 63 6.86 8.60 -2.93
C TYR A 63 7.16 8.96 -1.46
N GLU A 64 8.29 8.48 -0.91
CA GLU A 64 8.73 8.72 0.48
C GLU A 64 7.61 8.50 1.52
N ILE A 65 6.77 7.48 1.31
CA ILE A 65 5.60 7.24 2.16
C ILE A 65 6.09 6.67 3.50
N PRO A 66 5.93 7.40 4.63
CA PRO A 66 6.41 6.94 5.92
C PRO A 66 5.52 5.80 6.43
N MET A 67 6.04 4.58 6.43
CA MET A 67 5.33 3.44 6.98
C MET A 67 5.29 3.57 8.51
N LYS A 68 4.10 3.66 9.10
CA LYS A 68 3.90 3.61 10.55
C LYS A 68 4.07 2.17 11.02
N SER A 69 5.28 1.61 10.97
CA SER A 69 5.60 0.37 11.68
C SER A 69 5.75 0.70 13.16
N GLY A 70 4.68 0.51 13.92
CA GLY A 70 4.64 0.73 15.37
C GLY A 70 5.68 -0.14 16.09
N CYS A 71 6.81 0.46 16.46
CA CYS A 71 7.76 -0.08 17.43
C CYS A 71 8.38 1.02 18.33
N ALA A 72 8.25 2.29 17.96
CA ALA A 72 8.85 3.41 18.70
C ALA A 72 8.18 3.68 20.07
N THR A 73 6.92 3.29 20.24
CA THR A 73 6.19 3.51 21.50
C THR A 73 6.72 2.65 22.64
N LEU A 74 7.19 1.42 22.38
CA LEU A 74 7.71 0.54 23.43
C LEU A 74 9.00 1.08 24.04
N LEU A 75 9.86 1.70 23.22
CA LEU A 75 11.13 2.27 23.69
C LEU A 75 10.90 3.51 24.58
N LEU A 76 9.91 4.34 24.24
CA LEU A 76 9.55 5.51 25.03
C LEU A 76 8.89 5.12 26.36
N PHE A 77 7.99 4.12 26.36
CA PHE A 77 7.39 3.61 27.60
C PHE A 77 8.43 2.94 28.50
N ALA A 78 9.34 2.14 27.94
CA ALA A 78 10.40 1.46 28.70
C ALA A 78 11.35 2.45 29.38
N LEU A 79 11.77 3.51 28.67
CA LEU A 79 12.63 4.57 29.22
C LEU A 79 11.91 5.43 30.25
N SER A 80 10.64 5.77 30.04
CA SER A 80 9.87 6.54 31.03
C SER A 80 9.64 5.74 32.32
N SER A 81 9.37 4.43 32.19
CA SER A 81 9.11 3.56 33.35
C SER A 81 10.38 3.27 34.14
N THR A 82 11.54 3.14 33.49
CA THR A 82 12.82 2.98 34.19
C THR A 82 13.29 4.29 34.84
N LEU A 83 13.06 5.44 34.20
CA LEU A 83 13.41 6.74 34.79
C LEU A 83 12.55 7.07 36.01
N LEU A 84 11.24 6.85 35.94
CA LEU A 84 10.33 7.04 37.09
C LEU A 84 10.63 6.06 38.23
N PHE A 85 11.02 4.82 37.91
CA PHE A 85 11.38 3.82 38.90
C PHE A 85 12.72 4.13 39.59
N CYS A 86 13.72 4.63 38.84
CA CYS A 86 14.98 5.11 39.41
C CYS A 86 14.80 6.33 40.31
N LEU A 87 13.94 7.28 39.92
CA LEU A 87 13.69 8.50 40.72
C LEU A 87 12.86 8.23 41.98
N ALA A 88 12.06 7.16 42.02
CA ALA A 88 11.30 6.77 43.20
C ALA A 88 12.12 5.98 44.24
N TRP A 89 13.31 5.50 43.86
CA TRP A 89 14.30 4.85 44.72
C TRP A 89 15.61 5.66 44.75
N LEU A 90 15.49 7.00 44.83
CA LEU A 90 16.57 7.95 45.11
C LEU A 90 16.15 8.84 46.29
#